data_AF-A0A9E4B2H7-F1
#
_entry.id   AF-A0A9E4B2H7-F1
#
_cell.length_a   1.000
_cell.length_b   1.000
_cell.length_c   1.000
_cell.angle_alpha   90.00
_cell.angle_beta   90.00
_cell.angle_gamma   90.00
#
_symmetry.space_group_name_H-M   'P 1'
#
loop_
_entity.id
_entity.type
_entity.pdbx_description
1 polymer ?
#
loop_
_entity_poly.entity_id
_entity_poly.type
_entity_poly.pdbx_seq_one_letter_code
_entity_poly.pdbx_strand_id
1 'polypeptide(L)'
;MHRNFLIFCAALLVVGAIITLSINTVESQSDRVQRGKYLVDTVGACGHCHTPRAGAEYNMDMYLAGHPANAPYPRYNFSMMQQGIFILTSTQMTAFSGPFGTSFASNLTPDNETGLGEWTEEMFIQAMRTGLHQGIEGNRKIFPPMPTKHYAQMNDEDLKAIWSYLRTIKPVKNEVSSPLNSRGRPY
;
A
#
# COMPACT_ATOMS: atom_id res chain seq x y z
N MET A 1 35.42 -49.55 -12.89
CA MET A 1 34.10 -49.41 -12.23
C MET A 1 33.96 -48.23 -11.25
N HIS A 2 35.03 -47.50 -10.88
CA HIS A 2 34.92 -46.39 -9.90
C HIS A 2 34.50 -45.01 -10.46
N ARG A 3 34.65 -44.76 -11.77
CA ARG A 3 34.40 -43.42 -12.34
C ARG A 3 32.91 -43.06 -12.45
N ASN A 4 32.03 -44.04 -12.62
CA ASN A 4 30.58 -43.81 -12.68
C ASN A 4 29.94 -43.62 -11.30
N PHE A 5 30.56 -44.13 -10.24
CA PHE A 5 30.06 -44.01 -8.86
C PHE A 5 30.29 -42.60 -8.30
N LEU A 6 31.43 -41.98 -8.61
CA LEU A 6 31.74 -40.59 -8.25
C LEU A 6 30.83 -39.57 -8.95
N ILE A 7 30.45 -39.82 -10.20
CA ILE A 7 29.53 -38.95 -10.96
C ILE A 7 28.11 -39.02 -10.37
N PHE A 8 27.65 -40.22 -9.95
CA PHE A 8 26.35 -40.39 -9.30
C PHE A 8 26.26 -39.73 -7.93
N CYS A 9 27.30 -39.82 -7.09
CA CYS A 9 27.34 -39.14 -5.79
C CYS A 9 27.40 -37.61 -5.92
N ALA A 10 28.14 -37.08 -6.88
CA ALA A 10 28.19 -35.64 -7.14
C ALA A 10 26.84 -35.10 -7.63
N ALA A 11 26.13 -35.84 -8.50
CA ALA A 11 24.81 -35.45 -8.98
C ALA A 11 23.75 -35.42 -7.86
N LEU A 12 23.75 -36.39 -6.93
CA LEU A 12 22.84 -36.40 -5.78
C LEU A 12 23.09 -35.24 -4.80
N LEU A 13 24.35 -34.87 -4.56
CA LEU A 13 24.72 -33.73 -3.70
C LEU A 13 24.29 -32.40 -4.31
N VAL A 14 24.46 -32.22 -5.62
CA VAL A 14 24.05 -31.01 -6.34
C VAL A 14 22.53 -30.87 -6.35
N VAL A 15 21.79 -31.95 -6.60
CA VAL A 15 20.32 -31.95 -6.55
C VAL A 15 19.81 -31.65 -5.13
N GLY A 16 20.41 -32.25 -4.09
CA GLY A 16 20.07 -31.97 -2.70
C GLY A 16 20.31 -30.51 -2.29
N ALA A 17 21.41 -29.89 -2.74
CA ALA A 17 21.71 -28.48 -2.47
C ALA A 17 20.79 -27.51 -3.22
N ILE A 18 20.40 -27.83 -4.46
CA ILE A 18 19.45 -27.01 -5.23
C ILE A 18 18.05 -27.07 -4.60
N ILE A 19 17.62 -28.26 -4.14
CA ILE A 19 16.33 -28.46 -3.48
C ILE A 19 16.27 -27.69 -2.15
N THR A 20 17.30 -27.79 -1.30
CA THR A 20 17.31 -27.07 -0.01
C THR A 20 17.34 -25.55 -0.19
N LEU A 21 18.13 -25.05 -1.16
CA LEU A 21 18.16 -23.61 -1.46
C LEU A 21 16.79 -23.10 -1.93
N SER A 22 16.12 -23.84 -2.81
CA SER A 22 14.79 -23.47 -3.33
C SER A 22 13.72 -23.46 -2.23
N ILE A 23 13.75 -24.44 -1.32
CA ILE A 23 12.81 -24.51 -0.18
C ILE A 23 13.00 -23.31 0.74
N ASN A 24 14.24 -23.01 1.13
CA ASN A 24 14.55 -21.86 1.99
C ASN A 24 14.13 -20.52 1.36
N THR A 25 14.28 -20.37 0.04
CA THR A 25 13.85 -19.13 -0.64
C THR A 25 12.32 -18.97 -0.67
N VAL A 26 11.58 -20.06 -0.87
CA VAL A 26 10.11 -20.02 -0.90
C VAL A 26 9.55 -19.76 0.49
N GLU A 27 10.12 -20.40 1.52
CA GLU A 27 9.76 -20.16 2.93
C GLU A 27 10.03 -18.71 3.33
N SER A 28 11.22 -18.18 3.00
CA SER A 28 11.57 -16.78 3.29
C SER A 28 10.65 -15.76 2.59
N GLN A 29 10.24 -16.03 1.34
CA GLN A 29 9.29 -15.17 0.63
C GLN A 29 7.88 -15.24 1.23
N SER A 30 7.42 -16.46 1.58
CA SER A 30 6.15 -16.67 2.27
C SER A 30 6.11 -15.94 3.62
N ASP A 31 7.18 -16.03 4.40
CA ASP A 31 7.31 -15.36 5.69
C ASP A 31 7.26 -13.83 5.55
N ARG A 32 7.94 -13.29 4.53
CA ARG A 32 7.90 -11.86 4.22
C ARG A 32 6.49 -11.40 3.86
N VAL A 33 5.78 -12.13 3.01
CA VAL A 33 4.40 -11.82 2.64
C VAL A 33 3.47 -11.91 3.86
N GLN A 34 3.64 -12.91 4.73
CA GLN A 34 2.85 -13.05 5.95
C GLN A 34 3.11 -11.91 6.93
N ARG A 35 4.37 -11.50 7.10
CA ARG A 35 4.75 -10.31 7.88
C ARG A 35 4.12 -9.05 7.29
N GLY A 36 4.17 -8.88 5.99
CA GLY A 36 3.55 -7.78 5.26
C GLY A 36 2.04 -7.71 5.49
N LYS A 37 1.36 -8.86 5.44
CA LYS A 37 -0.06 -8.97 5.75
C LYS A 37 -0.39 -8.48 7.16
N TYR A 38 0.34 -8.95 8.16
CA TYR A 38 0.17 -8.50 9.54
C TYR A 38 0.36 -6.98 9.67
N LEU A 39 1.40 -6.44 9.03
CA LEU A 39 1.66 -5.00 9.03
C LEU A 39 0.54 -4.20 8.35
N VAL A 40 0.06 -4.64 7.20
CA VAL A 40 -0.99 -3.94 6.45
C VAL A 40 -2.35 -4.03 7.16
N ASP A 41 -2.72 -5.21 7.65
CA ASP A 41 -4.04 -5.44 8.23
C ASP A 41 -4.16 -4.94 9.67
N THR A 42 -3.09 -5.09 10.46
CA THR A 42 -3.15 -4.88 11.92
C THR A 42 -2.41 -3.64 12.37
N VAL A 43 -1.11 -3.53 12.03
CA VAL A 43 -0.25 -2.47 12.60
C VAL A 43 -0.48 -1.13 11.90
N GLY A 44 -0.41 -1.14 10.58
CA GLY A 44 -0.65 0.02 9.74
C GLY A 44 -2.13 0.25 9.44
N ALA A 45 -2.98 -0.78 9.64
CA ALA A 45 -4.42 -0.76 9.43
C ALA A 45 -4.82 -0.08 8.09
N CYS A 46 -4.08 -0.35 7.02
CA CYS A 46 -4.21 0.38 5.75
C CYS A 46 -5.63 0.28 5.18
N GLY A 47 -6.29 -0.86 5.41
CA GLY A 47 -7.68 -1.09 5.02
C GLY A 47 -8.68 -0.08 5.59
N HIS A 48 -8.40 0.54 6.75
CA HIS A 48 -9.32 1.50 7.37
C HIS A 48 -9.59 2.73 6.50
N CYS A 49 -8.61 3.15 5.71
CA CYS A 49 -8.72 4.30 4.81
C CYS A 49 -8.68 3.90 3.34
N HIS A 50 -8.02 2.79 2.99
CA HIS A 50 -7.85 2.36 1.60
C HIS A 50 -8.87 1.32 1.14
N THR A 51 -9.79 0.87 2.00
CA THR A 51 -10.91 0.00 1.59
C THR A 51 -12.23 0.73 1.86
N PRO A 52 -13.05 1.00 0.83
CA PRO A 52 -14.34 1.66 1.04
C PRO A 52 -15.26 0.78 1.87
N ARG A 53 -16.15 1.42 2.64
CA ARG A 53 -17.13 0.71 3.47
C ARG A 53 -18.49 0.59 2.78
N ALA A 54 -19.15 -0.54 3.00
CA ALA A 54 -20.56 -0.75 2.74
C ALA A 54 -21.30 -0.75 4.09
N GLY A 55 -21.65 0.45 4.57
CA GLY A 55 -22.17 0.63 5.93
C GLY A 55 -21.09 0.40 6.99
N ALA A 56 -21.35 -0.51 7.93
CA ALA A 56 -20.41 -0.80 9.01
C ALA A 56 -19.29 -1.76 8.60
N GLU A 57 -19.33 -2.37 7.42
CA GLU A 57 -18.36 -3.36 6.97
C GLU A 57 -17.49 -2.84 5.81
N TYR A 58 -16.35 -3.48 5.57
CA TYR A 58 -15.54 -3.23 4.39
C TYR A 58 -16.18 -3.82 3.13
N ASN A 59 -16.18 -3.06 2.04
CA ASN A 59 -16.43 -3.61 0.72
C ASN A 59 -15.18 -4.32 0.23
N MET A 60 -15.14 -5.65 0.41
CA MET A 60 -13.98 -6.46 0.07
C MET A 60 -13.75 -6.62 -1.43
N ASP A 61 -14.73 -6.32 -2.28
CA ASP A 61 -14.52 -6.25 -3.75
C ASP A 61 -13.57 -5.10 -4.13
N MET A 62 -13.41 -4.14 -3.23
CA MET A 62 -12.52 -2.99 -3.36
C MET A 62 -11.46 -2.96 -2.25
N TYR A 63 -11.08 -4.12 -1.71
CA TYR A 63 -10.04 -4.21 -0.69
C TYR A 63 -8.75 -3.53 -1.15
N LEU A 64 -8.33 -2.51 -0.40
CA LEU A 64 -7.19 -1.64 -0.68
C LEU A 64 -7.26 -0.85 -2.01
N ALA A 65 -8.43 -0.78 -2.66
CA ALA A 65 -8.61 -0.10 -3.94
C ALA A 65 -8.84 1.41 -3.84
N GLY A 66 -8.85 1.98 -2.63
CA GLY A 66 -8.95 3.42 -2.39
C GLY A 66 -10.38 3.97 -2.47
N HIS A 67 -10.49 5.29 -2.64
CA HIS A 67 -11.78 5.97 -2.78
C HIS A 67 -12.42 5.64 -4.14
N PRO A 68 -13.69 5.19 -4.20
CA PRO A 68 -14.34 4.94 -5.48
C PRO A 68 -14.47 6.23 -6.29
N ALA A 69 -14.14 6.19 -7.59
CA ALA A 69 -14.06 7.37 -8.46
C ALA A 69 -15.29 8.31 -8.41
N ASN A 70 -16.48 7.74 -8.26
CA ASN A 70 -17.76 8.47 -8.28
C ASN A 70 -18.42 8.58 -6.89
N ALA A 71 -17.71 8.24 -5.81
CA ALA A 71 -18.25 8.34 -4.47
C ALA A 71 -18.30 9.81 -3.99
N PRO A 72 -19.31 10.17 -3.19
CA PRO A 72 -19.37 11.49 -2.59
C PRO A 72 -18.27 11.66 -1.53
N TYR A 73 -17.78 12.89 -1.39
CA TYR A 73 -16.81 13.28 -0.37
C TYR A 73 -17.29 14.54 0.37
N PRO A 74 -16.91 14.70 1.65
CA PRO A 74 -17.35 15.84 2.44
C PRO A 74 -16.72 17.14 1.91
N ARG A 75 -17.44 18.26 1.98
CA ARG A 75 -16.85 19.59 1.74
C ARG A 75 -16.56 20.24 3.07
N TYR A 76 -15.34 20.76 3.22
CA TYR A 76 -14.91 21.47 4.40
C TYR A 76 -15.05 22.98 4.19
N ASN A 77 -15.49 23.69 5.22
CA ASN A 77 -15.54 25.15 5.22
C ASN A 77 -14.87 25.70 6.50
N PHE A 78 -14.55 27.00 6.49
CA PHE A 78 -13.80 27.59 7.60
C PHE A 78 -14.59 27.67 8.92
N SER A 79 -15.92 27.74 8.89
CA SER A 79 -16.72 27.80 10.13
C SER A 79 -16.69 26.48 10.88
N MET A 80 -16.51 25.34 10.21
CA MET A 80 -16.28 24.05 10.87
C MET A 80 -15.01 24.06 11.73
N MET A 81 -13.94 24.71 11.28
CA MET A 81 -12.72 24.85 12.06
C MET A 81 -12.96 25.63 13.36
N GLN A 82 -13.77 26.68 13.30
CA GLN A 82 -14.15 27.48 14.47
C GLN A 82 -14.99 26.68 15.47
N GLN A 83 -15.64 25.61 15.02
CA GLN A 83 -16.40 24.67 15.85
C GLN A 83 -15.54 23.50 16.36
N GLY A 84 -14.22 23.52 16.12
CA GLY A 84 -13.31 22.45 16.54
C GLY A 84 -13.34 21.19 15.65
N ILE A 85 -14.08 21.22 14.53
CA ILE A 85 -14.12 20.11 13.57
C ILE A 85 -12.92 20.27 12.64
N PHE A 86 -11.84 19.53 12.89
CA PHE A 86 -10.61 19.63 12.09
C PHE A 86 -10.66 18.82 10.79
N ILE A 87 -11.31 17.66 10.81
CA ILE A 87 -11.37 16.74 9.68
C ILE A 87 -12.79 16.18 9.53
N LEU A 88 -13.29 16.17 8.30
CA LEU A 88 -14.46 15.41 7.90
C LEU A 88 -14.01 14.20 7.09
N THR A 89 -14.74 13.11 7.22
CA THR A 89 -14.53 11.89 6.43
C THR A 89 -15.80 11.52 5.67
N SER A 90 -15.65 10.93 4.49
CA SER A 90 -16.76 10.30 3.78
C SER A 90 -17.37 9.16 4.61
N THR A 91 -18.62 8.81 4.33
CA THR A 91 -19.28 7.65 4.96
C THR A 91 -18.55 6.33 4.68
N GLN A 92 -17.75 6.28 3.61
CA GLN A 92 -16.95 5.12 3.23
C GLN A 92 -15.54 5.11 3.86
N MET A 93 -15.18 6.14 4.63
CA MET A 93 -13.85 6.33 5.24
C MET A 93 -12.68 6.42 4.26
N THR A 94 -12.90 6.82 3.00
CA THR A 94 -11.86 6.85 1.95
C THR A 94 -11.56 8.25 1.40
N ALA A 95 -12.35 9.26 1.75
CA ALA A 95 -12.09 10.66 1.43
C ALA A 95 -12.14 11.55 2.68
N PHE A 96 -11.22 12.50 2.77
CA PHE A 96 -11.02 13.33 3.95
C PHE A 96 -10.89 14.79 3.58
N SER A 97 -11.61 15.67 4.28
CA SER A 97 -11.57 17.11 4.02
C SER A 97 -11.27 17.89 5.29
N GLY A 98 -10.37 18.85 5.19
CA GLY A 98 -9.94 19.71 6.30
C GLY A 98 -9.38 21.05 5.80
N PRO A 99 -8.68 21.82 6.67
CA PRO A 99 -8.01 23.05 6.28
C PRO A 99 -6.96 22.85 5.16
N PHE A 100 -6.47 21.62 5.00
CA PHE A 100 -5.54 21.20 3.96
C PHE A 100 -6.20 20.86 2.61
N GLY A 101 -7.51 21.08 2.45
CA GLY A 101 -8.27 20.67 1.27
C GLY A 101 -8.89 19.27 1.44
N THR A 102 -9.13 18.59 0.32
CA THR A 102 -9.69 17.24 0.26
C THR A 102 -8.64 16.26 -0.26
N SER A 103 -8.44 15.16 0.45
CA SER A 103 -7.61 14.04 0.03
C SER A 103 -8.47 12.80 -0.19
N PHE A 104 -8.01 11.94 -1.09
CA PHE A 104 -8.63 10.67 -1.41
C PHE A 104 -7.60 9.57 -1.17
N ALA A 105 -8.02 8.49 -0.50
CA ALA A 105 -7.17 7.33 -0.30
C ALA A 105 -6.90 6.67 -1.67
N SER A 106 -5.62 6.51 -2.00
CA SER A 106 -5.19 5.93 -3.28
C SER A 106 -5.55 4.44 -3.40
N ASN A 107 -5.57 3.95 -4.63
CA ASN A 107 -5.58 2.53 -4.92
C ASN A 107 -4.18 1.92 -4.65
N LEU A 108 -4.09 0.99 -3.69
CA LEU A 108 -2.85 0.31 -3.30
C LEU A 108 -2.71 -1.07 -3.95
N THR A 109 -3.70 -1.52 -4.74
CA THR A 109 -3.63 -2.80 -5.43
C THR A 109 -2.57 -2.74 -6.54
N PRO A 110 -2.04 -3.88 -7.00
CA PRO A 110 -1.03 -3.91 -8.07
C PRO A 110 -1.65 -3.73 -9.47
N ASP A 111 -2.78 -3.03 -9.59
CA ASP A 111 -3.34 -2.63 -10.88
C ASP A 111 -2.38 -1.68 -11.61
N ASN A 112 -2.10 -1.97 -12.88
CA ASN A 112 -1.09 -1.24 -13.67
C ASN A 112 -1.56 0.16 -14.10
N GLU A 113 -2.86 0.37 -14.26
CA GLU A 113 -3.37 1.64 -14.77
C GLU A 113 -3.66 2.63 -13.64
N THR A 114 -4.21 2.13 -12.54
CA THR A 114 -4.81 2.98 -11.49
C THR A 114 -4.22 2.76 -10.10
N GLY A 115 -3.39 1.73 -9.92
CA GLY A 115 -2.81 1.33 -8.64
C GLY A 115 -1.28 1.43 -8.59
N LEU A 116 -0.66 0.49 -7.88
CA LEU A 116 0.78 0.40 -7.69
C LEU A 116 1.48 -0.51 -8.71
N GLY A 117 0.78 -0.99 -9.75
CA GLY A 117 1.31 -2.00 -10.68
C GLY A 117 2.64 -1.60 -11.30
N GLU A 118 2.76 -0.34 -11.74
CA GLU A 118 3.95 0.27 -12.34
C GLU A 118 4.96 0.84 -11.33
N TRP A 119 4.68 0.78 -10.03
CA TRP A 119 5.63 1.23 -9.01
C TRP A 119 6.70 0.16 -8.77
N THR A 120 7.92 0.59 -8.47
CA THR A 120 8.97 -0.31 -7.94
C THR A 120 8.94 -0.34 -6.40
N GLU A 121 9.61 -1.34 -5.81
CA GLU A 121 9.79 -1.42 -4.36
C GLU A 121 10.47 -0.15 -3.83
N GLU A 122 11.49 0.34 -4.54
CA GLU A 122 12.23 1.55 -4.16
C GLU A 122 11.33 2.78 -4.20
N MET A 123 10.50 2.94 -5.24
CA MET A 123 9.54 4.04 -5.32
C MET A 123 8.56 4.01 -4.14
N PHE A 124 8.05 2.83 -3.79
CA PHE A 124 7.17 2.65 -2.63
C PHE A 124 7.88 3.03 -1.32
N ILE A 125 9.09 2.52 -1.09
CA ILE A 125 9.87 2.81 0.12
C ILE A 125 10.18 4.30 0.19
N GLN A 126 10.63 4.92 -0.89
CA GLN A 126 10.92 6.36 -0.93
C GLN A 126 9.67 7.19 -0.71
N ALA A 127 8.52 6.79 -1.24
CA ALA A 127 7.25 7.45 -0.96
C ALA A 127 6.90 7.41 0.54
N MET A 128 7.13 6.28 1.21
CA MET A 128 6.90 6.16 2.66
C MET A 128 7.91 6.97 3.48
N ARG A 129 9.18 6.99 3.09
CA ARG A 129 10.26 7.73 3.76
C ARG A 129 10.11 9.25 3.64
N THR A 130 9.77 9.72 2.44
CA THR A 130 9.74 11.16 2.12
C THR A 130 8.35 11.76 2.30
N GLY A 131 7.29 10.95 2.24
CA GLY A 131 5.91 11.44 2.16
C GLY A 131 5.59 12.11 0.82
N LEU A 132 6.38 11.88 -0.22
CA LEU A 132 6.14 12.38 -1.58
C LEU A 132 5.55 11.28 -2.46
N HIS A 133 4.69 11.66 -3.39
CA HIS A 133 4.13 10.72 -4.35
C HIS A 133 5.26 10.08 -5.18
N GLN A 134 5.29 8.75 -5.22
CA GLN A 134 6.36 7.95 -5.83
C GLN A 134 7.77 8.19 -5.25
N GLY A 135 7.88 8.93 -4.15
CA GLY A 135 9.17 9.28 -3.54
C GLY A 135 10.03 10.25 -4.37
N ILE A 136 9.45 10.92 -5.37
CA ILE A 136 10.19 11.79 -6.29
C ILE A 136 10.23 13.22 -5.75
N GLU A 137 11.42 13.82 -5.69
CA GLU A 137 11.58 15.22 -5.30
C GLU A 137 10.87 16.16 -6.28
N GLY A 138 10.23 17.21 -5.75
CA GLY A 138 9.39 18.12 -6.53
C GLY A 138 8.00 17.56 -6.88
N ASN A 139 7.74 16.28 -6.62
CA ASN A 139 6.42 15.70 -6.78
C ASN A 139 5.48 16.10 -5.63
N ARG A 140 4.17 15.90 -5.81
CA ARG A 140 3.18 16.27 -4.80
C ARG A 140 3.37 15.49 -3.49
N LYS A 141 2.97 16.09 -2.37
CA LYS A 141 2.92 15.40 -1.07
C LYS A 141 1.83 14.33 -1.05
N ILE A 142 2.03 13.30 -0.24
CA ILE A 142 0.96 12.42 0.24
C ILE A 142 0.20 13.20 1.33
N PHE A 143 -1.11 13.36 1.14
CA PHE A 143 -1.92 14.24 1.97
C PHE A 143 -2.41 13.57 3.26
N PRO A 144 -2.70 14.36 4.31
CA PRO A 144 -3.38 13.87 5.51
C PRO A 144 -4.72 13.21 5.17
N PRO A 145 -5.21 12.25 5.99
CA PRO A 145 -4.67 11.84 7.28
C PRO A 145 -3.60 10.74 7.18
N MET A 146 -3.11 10.40 5.97
CA MET A 146 -2.10 9.35 5.81
C MET A 146 -0.87 9.64 6.71
N PRO A 147 -0.51 8.73 7.64
CA PRO A 147 0.50 9.01 8.66
C PRO A 147 1.93 8.80 8.14
N THR A 148 2.31 9.54 7.09
CA THR A 148 3.61 9.38 6.40
C THR A 148 4.80 9.47 7.35
N LYS A 149 4.76 10.37 8.35
CA LYS A 149 5.83 10.50 9.35
C LYS A 149 6.02 9.25 10.20
N HIS A 150 4.96 8.49 10.46
CA HIS A 150 5.06 7.23 11.21
C HIS A 150 5.63 6.12 10.34
N TYR A 151 5.16 6.00 9.10
CA TYR A 151 5.71 5.00 8.16
C TYR A 151 7.16 5.29 7.79
N ALA A 152 7.56 6.56 7.72
CA ALA A 152 8.94 6.97 7.52
C ALA A 152 9.90 6.49 8.62
N GLN A 153 9.40 5.99 9.75
CA GLN A 153 10.19 5.44 10.86
C GLN A 153 10.21 3.91 10.92
N MET A 154 9.39 3.21 10.11
CA MET A 154 9.47 1.74 10.03
C MET A 154 10.87 1.31 9.57
N ASN A 155 11.35 0.14 9.96
CA ASN A 155 12.59 -0.38 9.37
C ASN A 155 12.36 -0.79 7.90
N ASP A 156 13.44 -0.91 7.12
CA ASP A 156 13.32 -1.24 5.70
C ASP A 156 12.68 -2.61 5.46
N GLU A 157 12.95 -3.60 6.31
CA GLU A 157 12.41 -4.95 6.13
C GLU A 157 10.88 -4.99 6.31
N ASP A 158 10.32 -4.19 7.23
CA ASP A 158 8.88 -4.03 7.39
C ASP A 158 8.26 -3.32 6.17
N LEU A 159 8.92 -2.31 5.60
CA LEU A 159 8.44 -1.65 4.38
C LEU A 159 8.48 -2.58 3.16
N LYS A 160 9.55 -3.38 3.02
CA LYS A 160 9.65 -4.42 1.98
C LYS A 160 8.62 -5.52 2.17
N ALA A 161 8.32 -5.90 3.41
CA ALA A 161 7.28 -6.87 3.72
C ALA A 161 5.89 -6.34 3.32
N ILE A 162 5.57 -5.09 3.68
CA ILE A 162 4.35 -4.41 3.23
C ILE A 162 4.26 -4.42 1.71
N TRP A 163 5.30 -3.98 1.00
CA TRP A 163 5.34 -3.99 -0.46
C TRP A 163 5.08 -5.40 -1.01
N SER A 164 5.80 -6.41 -0.50
CA SER A 164 5.66 -7.80 -0.93
C SER A 164 4.22 -8.31 -0.77
N TYR A 165 3.55 -7.98 0.33
CA TYR A 165 2.13 -8.31 0.51
C TYR A 165 1.21 -7.53 -0.43
N LEU A 166 1.41 -6.23 -0.63
CA LEU A 166 0.62 -5.45 -1.57
C LEU A 166 0.66 -6.02 -3.00
N ARG A 167 1.79 -6.61 -3.40
CA ARG A 167 1.93 -7.29 -4.70
C ARG A 167 1.13 -8.59 -4.83
N THR A 168 0.61 -9.16 -3.75
CA THR A 168 -0.25 -10.36 -3.80
C THR A 168 -1.73 -10.03 -3.84
N ILE A 169 -2.10 -8.76 -3.64
CA ILE A 169 -3.50 -8.32 -3.63
C ILE A 169 -4.10 -8.44 -5.02
N LYS A 170 -5.36 -8.88 -5.09
CA LYS A 170 -6.12 -8.90 -6.35
C LYS A 170 -6.13 -7.48 -6.95
N PRO A 171 -5.66 -7.28 -8.19
CA PRO A 171 -5.75 -5.99 -8.87
C PRO A 171 -7.21 -5.54 -8.97
N VAL A 172 -7.46 -4.27 -8.64
CA VAL A 172 -8.76 -3.63 -8.82
C VAL A 172 -8.53 -2.33 -9.58
N LYS A 173 -9.14 -2.22 -10.76
CA LYS A 173 -9.12 -0.98 -11.55
C LYS A 173 -10.06 0.05 -10.90
N ASN A 174 -9.49 1.09 -10.30
CA ASN A 174 -10.22 2.18 -9.68
C ASN A 174 -9.42 3.48 -9.76
N GLU A 175 -9.82 4.38 -10.65
CA GLU A 175 -9.17 5.67 -10.86
C GLU A 175 -9.55 6.65 -9.74
N VAL A 176 -8.64 6.84 -8.79
CA VAL A 176 -8.84 7.76 -7.67
C VAL A 176 -8.52 9.18 -8.09
N SER A 177 -9.44 10.11 -7.82
CA SER A 177 -9.23 11.54 -8.09
C SER A 177 -8.00 12.12 -7.36
N SER A 178 -7.32 13.07 -8.02
CA SER A 178 -6.27 13.86 -7.37
C SER A 178 -6.80 14.66 -6.18
N PRO A 179 -5.97 14.92 -5.14
CA PRO A 179 -6.34 15.78 -4.04
C PRO A 179 -6.78 17.18 -4.51
N LEU A 180 -7.72 17.77 -3.80
CA LEU A 180 -8.27 19.10 -4.08
C LEU A 180 -7.82 20.10 -3.03
N ASN A 181 -7.52 21.32 -3.44
CA ASN A 181 -7.27 22.43 -2.53
C ASN A 181 -8.55 22.90 -1.82
N SER A 182 -8.42 23.88 -0.93
CA SER A 182 -9.54 24.44 -0.15
C SER A 182 -10.66 25.08 -0.98
N ARG A 183 -10.44 25.32 -2.28
CA ARG A 183 -11.46 25.81 -3.22
C ARG A 183 -12.09 24.68 -4.06
N GLY A 184 -11.75 23.43 -3.78
CA GLY A 184 -12.24 22.26 -4.50
C GLY A 184 -11.63 22.08 -5.89
N ARG A 185 -10.48 22.70 -6.18
CA ARG A 185 -9.75 22.51 -7.44
C ARG A 185 -8.57 21.57 -7.23
N PRO A 186 -8.16 20.76 -8.21
CA PRO A 186 -6.95 19.95 -8.12
C PRO A 186 -5.72 20.78 -7.71
N TYR A 187 -4.82 20.16 -6.95
CA TYR A 187 -3.49 20.71 -6.66
C TYR A 187 -2.58 20.69 -7.88
#